data_AF-A0A529GGS0-F1
#
_entry.id   AF-A0A529GGS0-F1
#
_cell.length_a   1.000
_cell.length_b   1.000
_cell.length_c   1.000
_cell.angle_alpha   90.00
_cell.angle_beta   90.00
_cell.angle_gamma   90.00
#
_symmetry.space_group_name_H-M   'P 1'
#
loop_
_entity.id
_entity.type
_entity.pdbx_description
1 polymer ?
#
loop_
_entity_poly.entity_id
_entity_poly.type
_entity_poly.pdbx_seq_one_letter_code
_entity_poly.pdbx_strand_id
1 'polypeptide(L)'
;DAGIKVKRTVLPGSTFWNDWTKYPLSMTNWNMRPLGVQVLAIGYRSGEAWNETAFANADWDAKLNAALAVADAAKRKDMMKDIEQILQDSGIIIQPYWRKLYSHSVKAVQNYKMHPTFERDYGKVWLDQA
;
A
#
# COMPACT_ATOMS: atom_id res chain seq x y z
N ASP A 1 -1.06 -24.77 -16.23
CA ASP A 1 -0.65 -23.52 -16.90
C ASP A 1 -1.84 -22.81 -17.51
N ALA A 2 -1.86 -21.47 -17.46
CA ALA A 2 -2.93 -20.64 -18.03
C ALA A 2 -2.68 -20.20 -19.50
N GLY A 3 -1.56 -20.61 -20.11
CA GLY A 3 -1.25 -20.31 -21.51
C GLY A 3 -0.86 -18.84 -21.82
N ILE A 4 -0.68 -18.01 -20.80
CA ILE A 4 -0.37 -16.58 -20.96
C ILE A 4 1.13 -16.39 -21.25
N LYS A 5 1.46 -15.77 -22.38
CA LYS A 5 2.85 -15.40 -22.71
C LYS A 5 3.26 -14.14 -21.95
N VAL A 6 4.27 -14.25 -21.08
CA VAL A 6 4.76 -13.13 -20.27
C VAL A 6 6.19 -12.77 -20.66
N LYS A 7 6.44 -11.48 -20.94
CA LYS A 7 7.80 -10.92 -21.07
C LYS A 7 8.15 -10.20 -19.77
N ARG A 8 9.15 -10.70 -19.05
CA ARG A 8 9.70 -10.02 -17.87
C ARG A 8 10.80 -9.05 -18.27
N THR A 9 10.68 -7.81 -17.83
CA THR A 9 11.70 -6.77 -17.99
C THR A 9 12.08 -6.22 -16.61
N VAL A 10 13.37 -6.08 -16.34
CA VAL A 10 13.88 -5.45 -15.12
C VAL A 10 14.44 -4.08 -15.50
N LEU A 11 13.94 -3.03 -14.85
CA LEU A 11 14.33 -1.65 -15.10
C LEU A 11 15.05 -1.06 -13.88
N PRO A 12 15.98 -0.11 -14.06
CA PRO A 12 16.44 0.72 -12.97
C PRO A 12 15.26 1.43 -12.30
N GLY A 13 15.32 1.60 -10.98
CA GLY A 13 14.21 2.20 -10.21
C GLY A 13 13.81 3.59 -10.72
N SER A 14 14.78 4.44 -11.05
CA SER A 14 14.51 5.78 -11.61
C SER A 14 13.73 5.73 -12.92
N THR A 15 14.02 4.75 -13.79
CA THR A 15 13.27 4.55 -15.04
C THR A 15 11.87 4.00 -14.76
N PHE A 16 11.76 3.02 -13.86
CA PHE A 16 10.48 2.41 -13.50
C PHE A 16 9.49 3.45 -12.99
N TRP A 17 9.91 4.30 -12.04
CA TRP A 17 9.02 5.26 -11.40
C TRP A 17 8.53 6.39 -12.32
N ASN A 18 9.18 6.63 -13.46
CA ASN A 18 8.70 7.62 -14.42
C ASN A 18 7.43 7.18 -15.17
N ASP A 19 7.25 5.87 -15.37
CA ASP A 19 6.19 5.32 -16.23
C ASP A 19 5.42 4.16 -15.57
N TRP A 20 5.59 3.93 -14.27
CA TRP A 20 5.02 2.75 -13.58
C TRP A 20 3.50 2.59 -13.72
N THR A 21 2.74 3.69 -13.84
CA THR A 21 1.29 3.69 -14.07
C THR A 21 0.89 3.44 -15.52
N LYS A 22 1.85 3.41 -16.46
CA LYS A 22 1.64 3.16 -17.89
C LYS A 22 1.95 1.72 -18.29
N TYR A 23 2.57 0.95 -17.40
CA TYR A 23 2.91 -0.44 -17.69
C TYR A 23 1.67 -1.33 -17.60
N PRO A 24 1.48 -2.28 -18.54
CA PRO A 24 0.30 -3.15 -18.55
C PRO A 24 0.25 -4.10 -17.34
N LEU A 25 1.41 -4.42 -16.78
CA LEU A 25 1.56 -5.12 -15.51
C LEU A 25 2.88 -4.68 -14.89
N SER A 26 2.84 -4.24 -13.64
CA SER A 26 4.00 -3.85 -12.87
C SER A 26 3.87 -4.34 -11.43
N MET A 27 4.98 -4.34 -10.69
CA MET A 27 4.98 -4.76 -9.29
C MET A 27 5.26 -3.55 -8.43
N THR A 28 4.29 -3.22 -7.59
CA THR A 28 4.32 -2.08 -6.68
C THR A 28 4.16 -2.58 -5.24
N ASN A 29 4.44 -1.70 -4.27
CA ASN A 29 4.12 -1.98 -2.89
C ASN A 29 3.48 -0.75 -2.24
N TRP A 30 2.39 -0.97 -1.54
CA TRP A 30 1.74 0.06 -0.74
C TRP A 30 2.20 -0.03 0.72
N ASN A 31 2.75 1.08 1.23
CA ASN A 31 3.19 1.19 2.62
C ASN A 31 2.06 1.73 3.50
N MET A 32 2.14 1.47 4.80
CA MET A 32 1.17 1.95 5.78
C MET A 32 0.97 3.48 5.71
N ARG A 33 -0.25 3.90 6.02
CA ARG A 33 -0.65 5.28 6.31
C ARG A 33 -1.33 5.32 7.68
N PRO A 34 -1.46 6.49 8.33
CA PRO A 34 -2.15 6.60 9.62
C PRO A 34 -3.55 5.96 9.60
N LEU A 35 -4.28 6.08 8.49
CA LEU A 35 -5.53 5.38 8.26
C LEU A 35 -5.40 4.46 7.04
N GLY A 36 -5.75 3.18 7.18
CA GLY A 36 -5.68 2.21 6.08
C GLY A 36 -6.46 2.63 4.82
N VAL A 37 -7.62 3.27 5.01
CA VAL A 37 -8.46 3.82 3.92
C VAL A 37 -7.72 4.83 3.02
N GLN A 38 -6.70 5.51 3.55
CA GLN A 38 -5.91 6.47 2.76
C GLN A 38 -5.09 5.79 1.66
N VAL A 39 -4.70 4.52 1.85
CA VAL A 39 -4.00 3.75 0.82
C VAL A 39 -4.91 3.54 -0.39
N LEU A 40 -6.18 3.22 -0.15
CA LEU A 40 -7.14 3.04 -1.23
C LEU A 40 -7.43 4.35 -1.96
N ALA A 41 -7.49 5.45 -1.21
CA ALA A 41 -7.79 6.77 -1.74
C ALA A 41 -6.73 7.34 -2.69
N ILE A 42 -5.46 6.98 -2.52
CA ILE A 42 -4.37 7.47 -3.38
C ILE A 42 -4.03 6.47 -4.50
N GLY A 43 -4.28 5.18 -4.28
CA GLY A 43 -3.88 4.11 -5.19
C GLY A 43 -4.97 3.58 -6.11
N TYR A 44 -6.26 3.80 -5.80
CA TYR A 44 -7.34 3.18 -6.59
C TYR A 44 -8.54 4.10 -6.87
N ARG A 45 -8.61 5.29 -6.26
CA ARG A 45 -9.67 6.26 -6.63
C ARG A 45 -9.51 6.70 -8.08
N SER A 46 -10.64 6.84 -8.77
CA SER A 46 -10.63 7.24 -10.19
C SER A 46 -9.90 8.56 -10.37
N GLY A 47 -8.96 8.59 -11.33
CA GLY A 47 -8.21 9.80 -11.69
C GLY A 47 -7.06 10.16 -10.75
N GLU A 48 -6.78 9.38 -9.70
CA GLU A 48 -5.62 9.61 -8.85
C GLU A 48 -4.30 9.39 -9.59
N ALA A 49 -3.31 10.25 -9.31
CA ALA A 49 -2.02 10.22 -9.99
C ALA A 49 -1.22 8.93 -9.74
N TRP A 50 -1.48 8.24 -8.63
CA TRP A 50 -0.80 6.99 -8.25
C TRP A 50 -1.68 5.76 -8.49
N ASN A 51 -2.76 5.87 -9.27
CA ASN A 51 -3.57 4.73 -9.63
C ASN A 51 -2.91 3.95 -10.78
N GLU A 52 -2.06 2.97 -10.44
CA GLU A 52 -1.36 2.13 -11.42
C GLU A 52 -2.26 1.14 -12.15
N THR A 53 -3.47 0.92 -11.63
CA THR A 53 -4.41 -0.07 -12.15
C THR A 53 -5.34 0.49 -13.21
N ALA A 54 -5.39 1.82 -13.34
CA ALA A 54 -6.42 2.55 -14.07
C ALA A 54 -7.85 2.18 -13.64
N PHE A 55 -8.03 1.64 -12.41
CA PHE A 55 -9.35 1.32 -11.87
C PHE A 55 -10.18 2.60 -11.80
N ALA A 56 -11.42 2.51 -12.31
CA ALA A 56 -12.36 3.62 -12.27
C ALA A 56 -13.78 3.08 -12.05
N ASN A 57 -14.39 3.47 -10.94
CA ASN A 57 -15.74 3.03 -10.58
C ASN A 57 -16.41 4.09 -9.70
N ALA A 58 -17.45 4.75 -10.22
CA ALA A 58 -18.11 5.85 -9.54
C ALA A 58 -18.78 5.44 -8.22
N ASP A 59 -19.36 4.24 -8.15
CA ASP A 59 -19.98 3.72 -6.93
C ASP A 59 -18.93 3.43 -5.85
N TRP A 60 -17.78 2.90 -6.27
CA TRP A 60 -16.64 2.68 -5.39
C TRP A 60 -16.07 4.00 -4.85
N ASP A 61 -15.88 4.99 -5.72
CA ASP A 61 -15.39 6.32 -5.34
C ASP A 61 -16.32 6.99 -4.33
N ALA A 62 -17.65 6.90 -4.54
CA ALA A 62 -18.64 7.44 -3.62
C ALA A 62 -18.56 6.78 -2.24
N LYS A 63 -18.47 5.44 -2.19
CA LYS A 63 -18.31 4.69 -0.93
C LYS A 63 -17.00 5.02 -0.22
N LEU A 64 -15.90 5.10 -0.96
CA LEU A 64 -14.59 5.46 -0.42
C LEU A 64 -14.60 6.88 0.17
N ASN A 65 -15.17 7.86 -0.54
CA ASN A 65 -15.27 9.24 -0.05
C ASN A 65 -16.11 9.32 1.24
N ALA A 66 -17.19 8.55 1.33
CA ALA A 66 -17.98 8.46 2.56
C ALA A 66 -17.15 7.87 3.71
N ALA A 67 -16.39 6.79 3.47
CA ALA A 67 -15.53 6.18 4.49
C ALA A 67 -14.39 7.10 4.95
N LEU A 68 -13.84 7.92 4.06
CA LEU A 68 -12.80 8.93 4.40
C LEU A 68 -13.32 10.03 5.34
N ALA A 69 -14.61 10.35 5.28
CA ALA A 69 -15.24 11.32 6.17
C ALA A 69 -15.51 10.79 7.59
N VAL A 70 -15.36 9.48 7.82
CA VAL A 70 -15.61 8.85 9.13
C VAL A 70 -14.35 8.81 9.99
N ALA A 71 -14.36 9.55 11.10
CA ALA A 71 -13.27 9.56 12.08
C ALA A 71 -13.23 8.29 12.95
N ASP A 72 -14.40 7.78 13.34
CA ASP A 72 -14.53 6.60 14.20
C ASP A 72 -14.10 5.32 13.46
N ALA A 73 -13.10 4.62 13.99
CA ALA A 73 -12.51 3.46 13.34
C ALA A 73 -13.47 2.26 13.27
N ALA A 74 -14.34 2.08 14.27
CA ALA A 74 -15.30 0.97 14.29
C ALA A 74 -16.37 1.17 13.23
N LYS A 75 -16.94 2.38 13.15
CA LYS A 75 -17.92 2.75 12.12
C LYS A 75 -17.33 2.65 10.71
N ARG A 76 -16.10 3.13 10.52
CA ARG A 76 -15.42 3.03 9.21
C ARG A 76 -15.17 1.58 8.80
N LYS A 77 -14.80 0.70 9.75
CA LYS A 77 -14.55 -0.71 9.48
C LYS A 77 -15.75 -1.39 8.81
N ASP A 78 -16.97 -1.11 9.27
CA ASP A 78 -18.17 -1.72 8.70
C ASP A 78 -18.39 -1.28 7.23
N MET A 79 -18.03 -0.04 6.90
CA MET A 79 -18.07 0.47 5.52
C MET A 79 -16.99 -0.14 4.62
N MET A 80 -15.83 -0.51 5.19
CA MET A 80 -14.70 -1.02 4.40
C MET A 80 -15.01 -2.35 3.71
N LYS A 81 -15.89 -3.18 4.27
CA LYS A 81 -16.22 -4.50 3.70
C LYS A 81 -16.66 -4.39 2.25
N ASP A 82 -17.63 -3.53 1.95
CA ASP A 82 -18.16 -3.38 0.60
C ASP A 82 -17.16 -2.71 -0.35
N ILE A 83 -16.34 -1.79 0.16
CA ILE A 83 -15.29 -1.11 -0.62
C ILE A 83 -14.22 -2.11 -1.05
N GLU A 84 -13.75 -2.94 -0.13
CA GLU A 84 -12.74 -3.97 -0.38
C GLU A 84 -13.29 -5.08 -1.27
N GLN A 85 -14.56 -5.48 -1.08
CA GLN A 85 -15.21 -6.50 -1.91
C GLN A 85 -15.30 -6.07 -3.38
N ILE A 86 -15.72 -4.83 -3.67
CA ILE A 86 -15.77 -4.33 -5.05
C ILE A 86 -14.39 -4.37 -5.70
N LEU A 87 -13.34 -3.95 -4.98
CA LEU A 87 -11.98 -3.97 -5.51
C LEU A 87 -11.51 -5.42 -5.74
N GLN A 88 -11.82 -6.34 -4.84
CA GLN A 88 -11.52 -7.76 -4.99
C GLN A 88 -12.23 -8.38 -6.19
N ASP A 89 -13.53 -8.14 -6.34
CA ASP A 89 -14.37 -8.68 -7.42
C ASP A 89 -13.97 -8.13 -8.79
N SER A 90 -13.40 -6.91 -8.83
CA SER A 90 -12.91 -6.31 -10.07
C SER A 90 -11.76 -7.10 -10.70
N GLY A 91 -11.00 -7.86 -9.90
CA GLY A 91 -9.80 -8.56 -10.35
C GLY A 91 -8.67 -7.64 -10.84
N ILE A 92 -8.76 -6.32 -10.60
CA ILE A 92 -7.83 -5.33 -11.16
C ILE A 92 -6.44 -5.37 -10.50
N ILE A 93 -6.34 -5.94 -9.29
CA ILE A 93 -5.09 -6.19 -8.59
C ILE A 93 -4.89 -7.65 -8.25
N ILE A 94 -3.62 -8.05 -8.23
CA ILE A 94 -3.17 -9.29 -7.62
C ILE A 94 -2.44 -8.91 -6.34
N GLN A 95 -3.04 -9.19 -5.18
CA GLN A 95 -2.42 -8.96 -3.87
C GLN A 95 -1.96 -10.29 -3.25
N PRO A 96 -0.70 -10.70 -3.48
CA PRO A 96 -0.24 -12.04 -3.09
C PRO A 96 0.08 -12.17 -1.59
N TYR A 97 0.42 -11.07 -0.92
CA TYR A 97 0.83 -11.11 0.48
C TYR A 97 0.73 -9.75 1.18
N TRP A 98 0.74 -9.81 2.51
CA TRP A 98 1.06 -8.70 3.40
C TRP A 98 2.46 -8.90 3.97
N ARG A 99 3.33 -7.89 3.85
CA ARG A 99 4.72 -8.02 4.30
C ARG A 99 4.81 -7.93 5.81
N LYS A 100 5.57 -8.84 6.42
CA LYS A 100 6.16 -8.62 7.75
C LYS A 100 7.38 -7.70 7.60
N LEU A 101 7.54 -6.76 8.52
CA LEU A 101 8.69 -5.87 8.57
C LEU A 101 9.59 -6.29 9.72
N TYR A 102 10.90 -6.26 9.47
CA TYR A 102 11.91 -6.71 10.42
C TYR A 102 13.01 -5.68 10.54
N SER A 103 13.43 -5.40 11.77
CA SER A 103 14.64 -4.64 12.06
C SER A 103 15.62 -5.57 12.77
N HIS A 104 16.89 -5.48 12.38
CA HIS A 104 17.97 -6.22 13.01
C HIS A 104 18.97 -5.21 13.57
N SER A 105 19.37 -5.40 14.82
CA SER A 105 20.38 -4.59 15.48
C SER A 105 21.24 -5.47 16.38
N VAL A 106 22.46 -5.00 16.66
CA VAL A 106 23.29 -5.63 17.69
C VAL A 106 22.66 -5.41 19.07
N LYS A 107 22.99 -6.28 20.04
CA LYS A 107 22.42 -6.21 21.40
C LYS A 107 22.64 -4.87 22.10
N ALA A 108 23.72 -4.17 21.78
CA ALA A 108 24.01 -2.86 22.35
C ALA A 108 23.00 -1.78 21.94
N VAL A 109 22.30 -1.93 20.82
CA VAL A 109 21.30 -0.95 20.37
C VAL A 109 19.98 -1.19 21.09
N GLN A 110 19.62 -0.25 21.96
CA GLN A 110 18.40 -0.31 22.75
C GLN A 110 17.32 0.61 22.17
N ASN A 111 16.05 0.23 22.39
CA ASN A 111 14.85 0.97 21.98
C ASN A 111 14.64 1.18 20.46
N TYR A 112 15.52 0.69 19.59
CA TYR A 112 15.27 0.72 18.16
C TYR A 112 14.21 -0.31 17.77
N LYS A 113 13.16 0.14 17.06
CA LYS A 113 12.06 -0.71 16.60
C LYS A 113 11.79 -0.47 15.12
N MET A 114 11.31 -1.50 14.44
CA MET A 114 10.82 -1.37 13.07
C MET A 114 9.52 -0.54 13.08
N HIS A 115 9.54 0.62 12.42
CA HIS A 115 8.33 1.41 12.23
C HIS A 115 7.56 0.94 10.99
N PRO A 116 6.22 0.82 11.03
CA PRO A 116 5.42 0.37 9.88
C PRO A 116 5.55 1.21 8.60
N THR A 117 5.96 2.47 8.72
CA THR A 117 6.21 3.37 7.58
C THR A 117 7.69 3.47 7.18
N PHE A 118 8.56 2.63 7.76
CA PHE A 118 10.03 2.72 7.63
C PHE A 118 10.67 4.01 8.16
N GLU A 119 9.92 4.80 8.93
CA GLU A 119 10.48 5.93 9.67
C GLU A 119 11.56 5.47 10.65
N ARG A 120 12.62 6.27 10.75
CA ARG A 120 13.76 6.03 11.64
C ARG A 120 13.72 7.06 12.75
N ASP A 121 13.02 6.75 13.83
CA ASP A 121 13.04 7.57 15.05
C ASP A 121 14.20 7.12 15.95
N TYR A 122 15.19 8.00 16.08
CA TYR A 122 16.36 7.78 16.93
C TYR A 122 16.28 8.51 18.27
N GLY A 123 15.25 9.31 18.53
CA GLY A 123 15.18 10.18 19.71
C GLY A 123 15.14 9.42 21.05
N LYS A 124 14.77 8.13 21.01
CA LYS A 124 14.75 7.23 22.17
C LYS A 124 15.78 6.10 22.07
N VAL A 125 16.55 6.06 20.99
CA VAL A 125 17.54 5.01 20.73
C VAL A 125 18.83 5.37 21.47
N TRP A 126 19.42 4.38 22.15
CA TRP A 126 20.68 4.55 22.87
C TRP A 126 21.53 3.29 22.77
N LEU A 127 22.81 3.43 23.13
CA LEU A 127 23.76 2.32 23.16
C LEU A 127 24.01 1.91 24.60
N ASP A 128 23.78 0.64 24.90
CA ASP A 128 24.22 0.00 26.13
C ASP A 128 25.73 -0.21 26.05
N GLN A 129 26.47 0.75 26.60
CA GLN A 129 27.92 0.66 26.75
C GLN A 129 28.17 -0.24 27.96
N ALA A 130 28.57 -1.49 27.69
CA ALA A 130 29.04 -2.41 28.71
C ALA A 130 30.26 -1.86 29.46
#